data_AF-A0A961J2A3-F1
#
_entry.id   AF-A0A961J2A3-F1
#
_cell.length_a   1.000
_cell.length_b   1.000
_cell.length_c   1.000
_cell.angle_alpha   90.00
_cell.angle_beta   90.00
_cell.angle_gamma   90.00
#
_symmetry.space_group_name_H-M   'P 1'
#
loop_
_entity.id
_entity.type
_entity.pdbx_description
1 polymer ?
#
loop_
_entity_poly.entity_id
_entity_poly.type
_entity_poly.pdbx_seq_one_letter_code
_entity_poly.pdbx_strand_id
1 'polypeptide(L)'
;MIDETDKRLLAALQKNAQLTAQDLGAALNLSPSQAGRRRQRLEEQGLIRGYTATLDAQRVGLSVQAFVQVQMARHGAEPARQFG
;
A
#
# COMPACT_ATOMS: atom_id res chain seq x y z
N MET A 1 15.16 -9.53 -3.95
CA MET A 1 14.37 -10.52 -3.17
C MET A 1 14.21 -9.96 -1.76
N ILE A 2 13.00 -10.00 -1.20
CA ILE A 2 12.74 -9.53 0.17
C ILE A 2 13.02 -10.66 1.18
N ASP A 3 13.67 -10.36 2.30
CA ASP A 3 13.91 -11.31 3.38
C ASP A 3 12.80 -11.26 4.46
N GLU A 4 12.88 -12.12 5.47
CA GLU A 4 11.90 -12.16 6.56
C GLU A 4 11.87 -10.86 7.38
N THR A 5 13.01 -10.18 7.51
CA THR A 5 13.08 -8.89 8.21
C THR A 5 12.34 -7.82 7.42
N ASP A 6 12.49 -7.79 6.10
CA ASP A 6 11.75 -6.88 5.22
C ASP A 6 10.25 -7.13 5.30
N LYS A 7 9.80 -8.41 5.32
CA LYS A 7 8.37 -8.74 5.50
C LYS A 7 7.81 -8.21 6.81
N ARG A 8 8.55 -8.37 7.92
CA ARG A 8 8.15 -7.84 9.23
C ARG A 8 8.15 -6.31 9.26
N LEU A 9 9.11 -5.67 8.60
CA LEU A 9 9.15 -4.22 8.45
C LEU A 9 7.94 -3.70 7.67
N LEU A 10 7.61 -4.32 6.54
CA LEU A 10 6.43 -3.98 5.75
C LEU A 10 5.13 -4.18 6.54
N ALA A 11 5.02 -5.28 7.29
CA ALA A 11 3.86 -5.53 8.15
C ALA A 11 3.72 -4.47 9.27
N ALA A 12 4.84 -4.00 9.84
CA ALA A 12 4.82 -2.92 10.82
C ALA A 12 4.38 -1.58 10.19
N LEU A 13 4.92 -1.23 9.01
CA LEU A 13 4.57 -0.01 8.30
C LEU A 13 3.12 0.00 7.78
N GLN A 14 2.58 -1.16 7.37
CA GLN A 14 1.17 -1.27 6.98
C GLN A 14 0.21 -1.01 8.15
N LYS A 15 0.63 -1.31 9.39
CA LYS A 15 -0.14 -0.98 10.59
C LYS A 15 0.04 0.48 10.99
N ASN A 16 1.28 0.98 10.91
CA ASN A 16 1.60 2.36 11.22
C ASN A 16 2.75 2.88 10.34
N ALA A 17 2.41 3.69 9.35
CA ALA A 17 3.35 4.31 8.43
C ALA A 17 4.27 5.36 9.09
N GLN A 18 3.90 5.87 10.26
CA GLN A 18 4.64 6.92 10.98
C GLN A 18 5.76 6.37 11.88
N LEU A 19 5.94 5.05 11.95
CA LEU A 19 7.03 4.46 12.72
C LEU A 19 8.38 5.01 12.27
N THR A 20 9.13 5.56 13.22
CA THR A 20 10.46 6.09 12.98
C THR A 20 11.46 4.95 12.79
N ALA A 21 12.65 5.29 12.31
CA ALA A 21 13.75 4.33 12.24
C ALA A 21 14.10 3.76 13.63
N GLN A 22 13.93 4.53 14.71
CA GLN A 22 14.13 4.06 16.08
C GLN A 22 13.06 3.04 16.49
N ASP A 23 11.77 3.33 16.21
CA ASP A 23 10.67 2.43 16.54
C ASP A 23 10.78 1.10 15.78
N LEU A 24 11.09 1.18 14.49
CA LEU A 24 11.32 0.00 13.64
C LEU A 24 12.54 -0.80 14.12
N GLY A 25 13.60 -0.11 14.52
CA GLY A 25 14.79 -0.75 15.09
C GLY A 25 14.46 -1.57 16.34
N ALA A 26 13.76 -0.95 17.28
CA ALA A 26 13.33 -1.60 18.52
C ALA A 26 12.38 -2.79 18.25
N ALA A 27 11.40 -2.63 17.36
CA ALA A 27 10.41 -3.67 17.06
C ALA A 27 10.98 -4.87 16.27
N LEU A 28 12.07 -4.67 15.53
CA LEU A 28 12.63 -5.67 14.61
C LEU A 28 13.99 -6.20 15.08
N ASN A 29 14.49 -5.78 16.25
CA ASN A 29 15.83 -6.09 16.76
C ASN A 29 16.93 -5.68 15.77
N LEU A 30 16.85 -4.44 15.27
CA LEU A 30 17.81 -3.82 14.37
C LEU A 30 18.35 -2.54 14.98
N SER A 31 19.53 -2.08 14.52
CA SER A 31 19.91 -0.70 14.77
C SER A 31 18.98 0.26 14.01
N PRO A 32 18.77 1.49 14.48
CA PRO A 32 17.94 2.47 13.76
C PRO A 32 18.45 2.73 12.33
N SER A 33 19.77 2.76 12.13
CA SER A 33 20.37 2.95 10.81
C SER A 33 20.10 1.77 9.86
N GLN A 34 20.11 0.53 10.35
CA GLN A 34 19.75 -0.65 9.55
C GLN A 34 18.27 -0.62 9.14
N ALA A 35 17.37 -0.29 10.07
CA ALA A 35 15.94 -0.19 9.78
C ALA A 35 15.65 0.91 8.74
N GLY A 36 16.28 2.09 8.89
CA GLY A 36 16.14 3.19 7.95
C GLY A 36 16.62 2.85 6.53
N ARG A 37 17.81 2.25 6.38
CA ARG A 37 18.34 1.83 5.07
C ARG A 37 17.44 0.78 4.40
N ARG A 38 16.90 -0.16 5.18
CA ARG A 38 15.97 -1.18 4.66
C ARG A 38 14.68 -0.54 4.16
N ARG A 39 14.07 0.36 4.93
CA ARG A 39 12.89 1.12 4.51
C ARG A 39 13.15 1.88 3.21
N GLN A 40 14.22 2.67 3.16
CA GLN A 40 14.60 3.44 1.97
C GLN A 40 14.78 2.54 0.75
N ARG A 41 15.50 1.42 0.88
CA ARG A 41 15.68 0.46 -0.22
C ARG A 41 14.35 -0.10 -0.73
N LEU A 42 13.39 -0.39 0.15
CA LEU A 42 12.07 -0.91 -0.24
C LEU A 42 11.20 0.14 -0.93
N GLU A 43 11.34 1.42 -0.56
CA GLU A 43 10.73 2.56 -1.27
C GLU A 43 11.36 2.72 -2.66
N GLU A 44 12.69 2.75 -2.76
CA GLU A 44 13.42 2.89 -4.03
C GLU A 44 13.13 1.74 -5.02
N GLN A 45 12.91 0.54 -4.51
CA GLN A 45 12.53 -0.64 -5.31
C GLN A 45 11.04 -0.65 -5.72
N GLY A 46 10.24 0.32 -5.27
CA GLY A 46 8.81 0.40 -5.57
C GLY A 46 7.96 -0.63 -4.82
N LEU A 47 8.53 -1.38 -3.87
CA LEU A 47 7.79 -2.29 -2.99
C LEU A 47 6.89 -1.49 -2.03
N ILE A 48 7.42 -0.38 -1.51
CA ILE A 48 6.61 0.66 -0.85
C ILE A 48 6.28 1.70 -1.92
N ARG A 49 5.05 1.66 -2.45
CA ARG A 49 4.59 2.59 -3.49
C ARG A 49 4.25 3.98 -2.97
N GLY A 50 4.00 4.10 -1.66
CA GLY A 50 3.65 5.35 -1.02
C GLY A 50 2.98 5.13 0.33
N TYR A 51 2.66 6.24 0.97
CA TYR A 51 1.97 6.29 2.26
C TYR A 51 0.67 7.05 2.09
N THR A 52 -0.41 6.54 2.69
CA THR A 52 -1.73 7.17 2.63
C THR A 52 -2.21 7.49 4.04
N ALA A 53 -2.95 8.59 4.16
CA ALA A 53 -3.79 8.83 5.33
C ALA A 53 -5.12 8.10 5.15
N THR A 54 -5.60 7.45 6.21
CA THR A 54 -6.97 6.94 6.28
C THR A 54 -7.84 8.00 6.92
N LEU A 55 -8.82 8.50 6.18
CA LEU A 55 -9.69 9.60 6.62
C LEU A 55 -11.05 9.07 7.06
N ASP A 56 -11.67 9.77 8.00
CA ASP A 56 -13.08 9.58 8.32
C ASP A 56 -13.92 10.21 7.19
N ALA A 57 -14.54 9.35 6.39
CA ALA A 57 -15.35 9.74 5.23
C ALA A 57 -16.49 10.71 5.60
N GLN A 58 -17.17 10.49 6.73
CA GLN A 58 -18.30 11.33 7.14
C GLN A 58 -17.82 12.74 7.52
N ARG A 59 -16.69 12.83 8.23
CA ARG A 59 -16.14 14.12 8.65
C ARG A 59 -15.57 14.95 7.49
N VAL A 60 -15.19 14.30 6.38
CA VAL A 60 -14.74 14.99 5.16
C VAL A 60 -15.84 15.17 4.12
N GLY A 61 -17.11 14.91 4.46
CA GLY A 61 -18.25 15.14 3.57
C GLY A 61 -18.46 14.08 2.49
N LEU A 62 -17.77 12.94 2.57
CA LEU A 62 -17.95 11.79 1.69
C LEU A 62 -19.03 10.86 2.28
N SER A 63 -20.28 11.30 2.19
CA SER A 63 -21.42 10.64 2.85
C SER A 63 -22.01 9.44 2.09
N VAL A 64 -21.68 9.27 0.81
CA VAL A 64 -22.22 8.22 -0.06
C VAL A 64 -21.10 7.28 -0.49
N GLN A 65 -21.31 5.97 -0.31
CA GLN A 65 -20.45 4.91 -0.84
C GLN A 65 -21.31 3.98 -1.70
N ALA A 66 -20.89 3.72 -2.94
CA ALA A 66 -21.59 2.84 -3.87
C ALA A 66 -20.63 1.76 -4.40
N PHE A 67 -21.17 0.55 -4.61
CA PHE A 67 -20.47 -0.53 -5.30
C PHE A 67 -21.11 -0.72 -6.67
N VAL A 68 -20.31 -0.67 -7.73
CA VAL A 68 -20.77 -0.91 -9.10
C VAL A 68 -20.37 -2.31 -9.51
N GLN A 69 -21.35 -3.18 -9.79
CA GLN A 69 -21.11 -4.50 -10.36
C GLN A 69 -21.26 -4.43 -11.88
N VAL A 70 -20.18 -4.72 -12.60
CA VAL A 70 -20.20 -4.82 -14.07
C VAL A 70 -20.29 -6.31 -14.44
N GLN A 71 -21.31 -6.67 -15.20
CA GLN A 71 -21.42 -7.99 -15.82
C GLN A 71 -21.20 -7.84 -17.32
N MET A 72 -20.18 -8.54 -17.84
CA MET A 72 -19.97 -8.59 -19.29
C MET A 72 -20.94 -9.62 -19.89
N ALA A 73 -21.79 -9.17 -20.82
CA ALA A 73 -22.50 -10.10 -21.69
C ALA A 73 -21.47 -10.89 -22.51
N ARG A 74 -21.56 -12.22 -22.49
CA ARG A 74 -20.71 -13.10 -23.31
C ARG A 74 -20.81 -12.68 -24.78
N HIS A 75 -19.66 -12.47 -25.42
CA HIS A 75 -19.57 -12.27 -26.86
C HIS A 75 -20.12 -13.50 -27.59
N GLY A 76 -21.25 -13.34 -28.28
CA GLY A 76 -21.38 -13.92 -29.62
C GLY A 76 -20.70 -12.94 -30.57
N ALA A 77 -19.70 -13.43 -31.32
CA ALA A 77 -18.89 -12.77 -32.36
C ALA A 77 -19.03 -11.23 -32.56
N GLU A 78 -17.88 -10.56 -32.44
CA GLU A 78 -17.57 -9.15 -32.78
C GLU A 78 -18.36 -8.55 -33.97
N PRO A 79 -18.62 -7.22 -33.94
CA PRO A 79 -17.62 -6.31 -34.51
C PRO A 79 -17.38 -4.98 -33.74
N ALA A 80 -16.09 -4.68 -33.56
CA ALA A 80 -15.39 -3.39 -33.74
C ALA A 80 -16.04 -2.03 -33.34
N ARG A 81 -15.21 -1.23 -32.63
CA ARG A 81 -15.28 0.24 -32.32
C ARG A 81 -16.17 0.56 -31.09
N GLN A 82 -15.78 1.43 -30.16
CA GLN A 82 -14.94 2.63 -30.22
C GLN A 82 -14.46 3.00 -28.80
N PHE A 83 -13.23 3.50 -28.65
CA PHE A 83 -12.73 4.13 -27.42
C PHE A 83 -13.39 5.50 -27.19
N GLY A 84 -13.50 5.88 -25.92
CA GLY A 84 -13.47 7.27 -25.44
C GLY A 84 -12.38 7.37 -24.40
#